data_AF-A0A257XQF0-F1
#
_entry.id   AF-A0A257XQF0-F1
#
_cell.length_a   1.000
_cell.length_b   1.000
_cell.length_c   1.000
_cell.angle_alpha   90.00
_cell.angle_beta   90.00
_cell.angle_gamma   90.00
#
_symmetry.space_group_name_H-M   'P 1'
#
loop_
_entity.id
_entity.type
_entity.pdbx_description
1 polymer ?
#
loop_
_entity_poly.entity_id
_entity_poly.type
_entity_poly.pdbx_seq_one_letter_code
_entity_poly.pdbx_strand_id
1 'polypeptide(L)'
;MDYDNLIFLHIPKAAGSTLHPVLERHYSKRAYRTITVPEQLEAFKQLPEAERHRIRLLKGHMPFGLHEYLSGHSRYITLLRHPAERIVSHYYYVKRRPGHYLHHHLASGMGLAEFASAGLSGEMDNGQVRLLSGHDQDIPCGECTRDLLDTAQRNIENHFAVAGLTERFDESLVLMAIELGWNWTPYYLNRNVTKDKPVAKQIDPIVLKAIEQANPLDFELYEWASRRFQIQLARRQPEVDARIAQLNRANILYRPWGSLAETVKRNLKSRLVARAGASA
;
A
#
# COMPACT_ATOMS: atom_id res chain seq x y z
N MET A 1 -17.91 -8.15 -13.78
CA MET A 1 -16.48 -7.74 -13.72
C MET A 1 -15.78 -8.51 -14.83
N ASP A 2 -14.84 -7.87 -15.52
CA ASP A 2 -14.07 -8.41 -16.65
C ASP A 2 -12.84 -9.20 -16.21
N TYR A 3 -12.69 -9.50 -14.93
CA TYR A 3 -11.57 -10.22 -14.34
C TYR A 3 -12.04 -11.30 -13.37
N ASP A 4 -11.23 -12.33 -13.21
CA ASP A 4 -11.44 -13.44 -12.28
C ASP A 4 -10.85 -13.15 -10.90
N ASN A 5 -9.68 -12.48 -10.88
CA ASN A 5 -8.92 -12.24 -9.66
C ASN A 5 -8.41 -10.79 -9.60
N LEU A 6 -8.50 -10.20 -8.41
CA LEU A 6 -7.90 -8.90 -8.11
C LEU A 6 -6.63 -9.09 -7.29
N ILE A 7 -5.56 -8.41 -7.67
CA ILE A 7 -4.32 -8.38 -6.89
C ILE A 7 -4.09 -6.96 -6.37
N PHE A 8 -4.17 -6.78 -5.06
CA PHE A 8 -3.75 -5.54 -4.41
C PHE A 8 -2.28 -5.65 -3.97
N LEU A 9 -1.39 -5.17 -4.84
CA LEU A 9 0.02 -5.01 -4.53
C LEU A 9 0.15 -3.81 -3.59
N HIS A 10 0.28 -4.07 -2.30
CA HIS A 10 0.32 -3.03 -1.27
C HIS A 10 1.76 -2.59 -1.02
N ILE A 11 2.10 -1.42 -1.55
CA ILE A 11 3.33 -0.71 -1.23
C ILE A 11 3.31 -0.30 0.26
N PRO A 12 4.31 -0.67 1.07
CA PRO A 12 4.42 -0.22 2.45
C PRO A 12 4.29 1.29 2.57
N LYS A 13 3.48 1.72 3.54
CA LYS A 13 3.21 3.13 3.89
C LYS A 13 2.39 3.93 2.86
N ALA A 14 1.80 3.27 1.87
CA ALA A 14 0.88 3.86 0.89
C ALA A 14 -0.60 3.47 1.15
N ALA A 15 -1.14 3.96 2.27
CA ALA A 15 -2.56 3.83 2.67
C ALA A 15 -3.20 2.42 2.70
N GLY A 16 -2.45 1.32 2.62
CA GLY A 16 -3.09 -0.01 2.63
C GLY A 16 -3.84 -0.34 3.92
N SER A 17 -3.49 0.22 5.08
CA SER A 17 -4.32 0.02 6.29
C SER A 17 -5.75 0.53 6.15
N THR A 18 -5.99 1.44 5.20
CA THR A 18 -7.31 1.94 4.83
C THR A 18 -7.93 1.08 3.72
N LEU A 19 -7.18 0.72 2.68
CA LEU A 19 -7.69 -0.03 1.53
C LEU A 19 -7.95 -1.52 1.81
N HIS A 20 -7.12 -2.17 2.64
CA HIS A 20 -7.31 -3.58 3.02
C HIS A 20 -8.73 -3.86 3.55
N PRO A 21 -9.25 -3.13 4.57
CA PRO A 21 -10.62 -3.31 5.05
C PRO A 21 -11.70 -3.04 4.00
N VAL A 22 -11.47 -2.13 3.04
CA VAL A 22 -12.43 -1.86 1.96
C VAL A 22 -12.57 -3.10 1.09
N LEU A 23 -11.45 -3.68 0.68
CA LEU A 23 -11.43 -4.90 -0.13
C LEU A 23 -11.97 -6.11 0.67
N GLU A 24 -11.63 -6.25 1.94
CA GLU A 24 -12.12 -7.34 2.81
C GLU A 24 -13.65 -7.31 3.05
N ARG A 25 -14.31 -6.16 2.85
CA ARG A 25 -15.78 -6.07 2.84
C ARG A 25 -16.38 -6.49 1.50
N HIS A 26 -15.61 -6.37 0.42
CA HIS A 26 -16.04 -6.75 -0.93
C HIS A 26 -15.90 -8.25 -1.17
N TYR A 27 -14.86 -8.88 -0.63
CA TYR A 27 -14.57 -10.30 -0.83
C TYR A 27 -14.80 -11.12 0.44
N SER A 28 -15.38 -12.31 0.30
CA SER A 28 -15.53 -13.23 1.43
C SER A 28 -14.16 -13.70 1.95
N LYS A 29 -14.07 -14.01 3.26
CA LYS A 29 -12.82 -14.47 3.90
C LYS A 29 -12.20 -15.70 3.25
N ARG A 30 -13.03 -16.57 2.66
CA ARG A 30 -12.55 -17.79 1.98
C ARG A 30 -11.96 -17.48 0.60
N ALA A 31 -12.38 -16.38 -0.01
CA ALA A 31 -12.01 -15.97 -1.35
C ALA A 31 -10.81 -15.03 -1.40
N TYR A 32 -10.17 -14.69 -0.26
CA TYR A 32 -8.95 -13.88 -0.27
C TYR A 32 -7.78 -14.52 0.48
N ARG A 33 -6.57 -14.11 0.08
CA ARG A 33 -5.30 -14.44 0.76
C ARG A 33 -4.49 -13.16 0.98
N THR A 34 -3.79 -13.10 2.11
CA THR A 34 -2.94 -11.96 2.46
C THR A 34 -1.50 -12.42 2.61
N ILE A 35 -0.58 -11.76 1.91
CA ILE A 35 0.87 -11.99 2.00
C ILE A 35 1.48 -10.80 2.72
N THR A 36 2.20 -11.04 3.81
CA THR A 36 2.85 -10.00 4.64
C THR A 36 4.30 -10.31 4.94
N VAL A 37 4.71 -11.56 4.77
CA VAL A 37 6.06 -12.06 5.04
C VAL A 37 6.46 -13.07 3.96
N PRO A 38 7.76 -13.28 3.70
CA PRO A 38 8.25 -14.19 2.66
C PRO A 38 7.70 -15.61 2.77
N GLU A 39 7.51 -16.14 3.97
CA GLU A 39 7.01 -17.50 4.19
C GLU A 39 5.58 -17.68 3.66
N GLN A 40 4.75 -16.63 3.75
CA GLN A 40 3.39 -16.64 3.20
C GLN A 40 3.39 -16.58 1.67
N LEU A 41 4.38 -15.93 1.08
CA LEU A 41 4.56 -15.90 -0.37
C LEU A 41 4.92 -17.29 -0.89
N GLU A 42 5.90 -17.95 -0.27
CA GLU A 42 6.31 -19.30 -0.67
C GLU A 42 5.19 -20.32 -0.45
N ALA A 43 4.48 -20.23 0.69
CA ALA A 43 3.30 -21.06 0.92
C ALA A 43 2.21 -20.85 -0.14
N PHE A 44 1.98 -19.61 -0.59
CA PHE A 44 1.03 -19.32 -1.66
C PHE A 44 1.44 -19.95 -2.99
N LYS A 45 2.72 -19.87 -3.38
CA LYS A 45 3.24 -20.46 -4.62
C LYS A 45 3.07 -21.99 -4.64
N GLN A 46 3.14 -22.62 -3.47
CA GLN A 46 2.98 -24.06 -3.29
C GLN A 46 1.52 -24.52 -3.13
N LEU A 47 0.55 -23.61 -3.11
CA LEU A 47 -0.86 -24.00 -2.97
C LEU A 47 -1.32 -24.90 -4.14
N PRO A 48 -2.10 -25.96 -3.85
CA PRO A 48 -2.73 -26.76 -4.90
C PRO A 48 -3.53 -25.88 -5.85
N GLU A 49 -3.52 -26.21 -7.14
CA GLU A 49 -4.24 -25.44 -8.16
C GLU A 49 -5.72 -25.23 -7.80
N ALA A 50 -6.40 -26.28 -7.32
CA ALA A 50 -7.79 -26.21 -6.89
C ALA A 50 -8.04 -25.19 -5.76
N GLU A 51 -7.04 -24.90 -4.93
CA GLU A 51 -7.11 -23.84 -3.92
C GLU A 51 -6.84 -22.46 -4.52
N ARG A 52 -5.85 -22.35 -5.42
CA ARG A 52 -5.52 -21.10 -6.12
C ARG A 52 -6.71 -20.60 -6.96
N HIS A 53 -7.46 -21.50 -7.59
CA HIS A 53 -8.70 -21.20 -8.32
C HIS A 53 -9.80 -20.54 -7.46
N ARG A 54 -9.77 -20.71 -6.13
CA ARG A 54 -10.77 -20.11 -5.22
C ARG A 54 -10.41 -18.69 -4.80
N ILE A 55 -9.19 -18.23 -5.09
CA ILE A 55 -8.70 -16.92 -4.67
C ILE A 55 -9.19 -15.86 -5.65
N ARG A 56 -10.12 -15.02 -5.19
CA ARG A 56 -10.62 -13.86 -5.94
C ARG A 56 -9.90 -12.56 -5.58
N LEU A 57 -9.22 -12.53 -4.43
CA LEU A 57 -8.40 -11.40 -3.99
C LEU A 57 -7.08 -11.88 -3.38
N LEU A 58 -5.97 -11.46 -3.97
CA LEU A 58 -4.64 -11.60 -3.39
C LEU A 58 -4.14 -10.22 -2.96
N LYS A 59 -3.67 -10.05 -1.72
CA LYS A 59 -3.29 -8.71 -1.22
C LYS A 59 -2.10 -8.72 -0.29
N GLY A 60 -1.34 -7.63 -0.28
CA GLY A 60 -0.33 -7.39 0.74
C GLY A 60 1.04 -6.99 0.21
N HIS A 61 2.10 -7.34 0.92
CA HIS A 61 3.47 -6.94 0.60
C HIS A 61 4.12 -8.04 -0.22
N MET A 62 4.10 -7.87 -1.54
CA MET A 62 4.69 -8.80 -2.49
C MET A 62 5.16 -8.06 -3.74
N PRO A 63 6.17 -8.58 -4.44
CA PRO A 63 6.52 -8.10 -5.77
C PRO A 63 5.40 -8.39 -6.79
N PHE A 64 5.43 -7.66 -7.90
CA PHE A 64 4.64 -7.95 -9.09
C PHE A 64 4.94 -9.36 -9.64
N GLY A 65 3.99 -9.94 -10.38
CA GLY A 65 4.17 -11.25 -11.06
C GLY A 65 3.30 -12.39 -10.51
N LEU A 66 2.71 -12.25 -9.31
CA LEU A 66 1.94 -13.36 -8.71
C LEU A 66 0.67 -13.79 -9.47
N HIS A 67 0.25 -13.04 -10.49
CA HIS A 67 -0.82 -13.46 -11.39
C HIS A 67 -0.48 -14.74 -12.16
N GLU A 68 0.81 -15.03 -12.39
CA GLU A 68 1.27 -16.28 -13.02
C GLU A 68 0.90 -17.53 -12.21
N TYR A 69 0.63 -17.36 -10.91
CA TYR A 69 0.22 -18.43 -10.02
C TYR A 69 -1.31 -18.52 -9.87
N LEU A 70 -2.07 -17.59 -10.45
CA LEU A 70 -3.53 -17.61 -10.40
C LEU A 70 -4.11 -18.07 -11.74
N SER A 71 -5.31 -18.62 -11.69
CA SER A 71 -6.02 -19.07 -12.89
C SER A 71 -7.03 -18.02 -13.32
N GLY A 72 -7.13 -17.78 -14.63
CA GLY A 72 -8.03 -16.78 -15.20
C GLY A 72 -7.42 -15.38 -15.30
N HIS A 73 -8.21 -14.42 -15.75
CA HIS A 73 -7.76 -13.06 -16.00
C HIS A 73 -7.58 -12.31 -14.68
N SER A 74 -6.35 -11.88 -14.40
CA SER A 74 -6.01 -11.15 -13.18
C SER A 74 -5.78 -9.68 -13.46
N ARG A 75 -6.33 -8.81 -12.61
CA ARG A 75 -6.11 -7.36 -12.65
C ARG A 75 -5.39 -6.90 -11.39
N TYR A 76 -4.50 -5.93 -11.54
CA TYR A 76 -3.79 -5.34 -10.41
C TYR A 76 -4.38 -4.00 -10.01
N ILE A 77 -4.29 -3.68 -8.72
CA ILE A 77 -4.41 -2.32 -8.19
C ILE A 77 -3.27 -2.05 -7.22
N THR A 78 -2.88 -0.77 -7.12
CA THR A 78 -1.95 -0.29 -6.10
C THR A 78 -2.26 1.16 -5.73
N LEU A 79 -1.68 1.60 -4.62
CA LEU A 79 -1.55 3.00 -4.28
C LEU A 79 -0.07 3.29 -4.15
N LEU A 80 0.41 4.27 -4.92
CA LEU A 80 1.70 4.90 -4.71
C LEU A 80 1.59 6.00 -3.66
N ARG A 81 2.73 6.45 -3.19
CA ARG A 81 2.85 7.62 -2.32
C ARG A 81 4.07 8.43 -2.72
N HIS A 82 4.00 9.75 -2.56
CA HIS A 82 5.15 10.60 -2.79
C HIS A 82 6.34 10.07 -1.98
N PRO A 83 7.51 9.81 -2.59
CA PRO A 83 8.60 9.08 -1.93
C PRO A 83 9.05 9.72 -0.62
N ALA A 84 9.18 11.06 -0.59
CA ALA A 84 9.50 11.79 0.64
C ALA A 84 8.51 11.49 1.77
N GLU A 85 7.20 11.54 1.48
CA GLU A 85 6.19 11.26 2.49
C GLU A 85 6.17 9.78 2.90
N ARG A 86 6.48 8.87 1.97
CA ARG A 86 6.60 7.44 2.24
C ARG A 86 7.71 7.16 3.24
N ILE A 87 8.92 7.71 3.01
CA ILE A 87 10.08 7.54 3.89
C ILE A 87 9.84 8.18 5.26
N VAL A 88 9.34 9.41 5.32
CA VAL A 88 8.93 10.06 6.58
C VAL A 88 7.91 9.19 7.33
N SER A 89 6.91 8.68 6.61
CA SER A 89 5.88 7.83 7.20
C SER A 89 6.44 6.53 7.74
N HIS A 90 7.46 5.97 7.09
CA HIS A 90 8.18 4.78 7.53
C HIS A 90 8.99 5.07 8.80
N TYR A 91 9.84 6.09 8.80
CA TYR A 91 10.67 6.46 9.95
C TYR A 91 9.85 6.60 11.25
N TYR A 92 8.78 7.41 11.24
CA TYR A 92 7.94 7.57 12.43
C TYR A 92 7.14 6.32 12.80
N TYR A 93 6.90 5.42 11.84
CA TYR A 93 6.28 4.13 12.12
C TYR A 93 7.24 3.16 12.82
N VAL A 94 8.52 3.14 12.42
CA VAL A 94 9.58 2.40 13.11
C VAL A 94 9.80 2.98 14.50
N LYS A 95 9.90 4.31 14.61
CA LYS A 95 10.15 5.02 15.88
C LYS A 95 9.13 4.69 16.96
N ARG A 96 7.86 4.54 16.58
CA ARG A 96 6.76 4.28 17.53
C ARG A 96 6.50 2.79 17.82
N ARG A 97 7.27 1.88 17.22
CA ARG A 97 7.05 0.42 17.33
C ARG A 97 8.32 -0.28 17.82
N PRO A 98 8.45 -0.49 19.15
CA PRO A 98 9.61 -1.17 19.73
C PRO A 98 9.90 -2.56 19.14
N GLY A 99 8.86 -3.29 18.72
CA GLY A 99 9.00 -4.61 18.08
C GLY A 99 9.32 -4.58 16.57
N HIS A 100 9.57 -3.41 15.98
CA HIS A 100 9.99 -3.33 14.57
C HIS A 100 11.48 -3.66 14.44
N TYR A 101 11.89 -4.44 13.44
CA TYR A 101 13.29 -4.87 13.29
C TYR A 101 14.27 -3.67 13.21
N LEU A 102 13.89 -2.60 12.51
CA LEU A 102 14.68 -1.35 12.44
C LEU A 102 14.59 -0.45 13.69
N HIS A 103 13.81 -0.78 14.71
CA HIS A 103 13.59 0.14 15.84
C HIS A 103 14.87 0.47 16.60
N HIS A 104 15.77 -0.50 16.73
CA HIS A 104 17.03 -0.33 17.47
C HIS A 104 17.89 0.81 16.91
N HIS A 105 17.97 0.97 15.58
CA HIS A 105 18.67 2.09 14.95
C HIS A 105 18.14 3.45 15.42
N LEU A 106 16.81 3.59 15.49
CA LEU A 106 16.17 4.84 15.89
C LEU A 106 16.24 5.06 17.41
N ALA A 107 16.24 3.99 18.20
CA ALA A 107 16.46 4.05 19.64
C ALA A 107 17.89 4.53 19.97
N SER A 108 18.86 4.20 19.11
CA SER A 108 20.25 4.69 19.19
C SER A 108 20.43 6.14 18.72
N GLY A 109 19.36 6.83 18.33
CA GLY A 109 19.40 8.25 17.97
C GLY A 109 19.54 8.55 16.48
N MET A 110 19.45 7.53 15.60
CA MET A 110 19.50 7.72 14.15
C MET A 110 18.47 8.75 13.68
N GLY A 111 18.95 9.77 12.97
CA GLY A 111 18.11 10.83 12.41
C GLY A 111 17.37 10.39 11.15
N LEU A 112 16.40 11.19 10.68
CA LEU A 112 15.62 10.86 9.49
C LEU A 112 16.45 10.90 8.19
N ALA A 113 17.40 11.84 8.06
CA ALA A 113 18.28 11.90 6.89
C ALA A 113 19.17 10.65 6.79
N GLU A 114 19.80 10.28 7.90
CA GLU A 114 20.61 9.06 8.02
C GLU A 114 19.76 7.80 7.78
N PHE A 115 18.56 7.74 8.37
CA PHE A 115 17.62 6.66 8.11
C PHE A 115 17.38 6.51 6.60
N ALA A 116 17.06 7.59 5.89
CA ALA A 116 16.78 7.53 4.46
C ALA A 116 17.96 7.03 3.60
N SER A 117 19.20 7.35 3.97
CA SER A 117 20.39 7.04 3.18
C SER A 117 21.18 5.81 3.63
N ALA A 118 20.90 5.25 4.81
CA ALA A 118 21.68 4.16 5.40
C ALA A 118 21.53 2.80 4.70
N GLY A 119 20.66 2.67 3.70
CA GLY A 119 20.50 1.42 2.95
C GLY A 119 20.00 0.24 3.79
N LEU A 120 19.25 0.51 4.87
CA LEU A 120 18.86 -0.49 5.88
C LEU A 120 17.91 -1.57 5.35
N SER A 121 17.18 -1.29 4.26
CA SER A 121 16.35 -2.27 3.56
C SER A 121 15.99 -1.79 2.16
N GLY A 122 15.65 -2.74 1.27
CA GLY A 122 15.15 -2.41 -0.07
C GLY A 122 13.89 -1.55 -0.07
N GLU A 123 13.12 -1.52 1.03
CA GLU A 123 11.98 -0.60 1.16
C GLU A 123 12.41 0.88 1.20
N MET A 124 13.66 1.16 1.57
CA MET A 124 14.19 2.52 1.76
C MET A 124 15.00 3.02 0.56
N ASP A 125 15.29 2.12 -0.39
CA ASP A 125 15.99 2.38 -1.64
C ASP A 125 15.10 2.01 -2.83
N ASN A 126 14.43 3.01 -3.42
CA ASN A 126 13.57 2.83 -4.60
C ASN A 126 12.53 1.70 -4.42
N GLY A 127 11.98 1.58 -3.22
CA GLY A 127 11.14 0.46 -2.81
C GLY A 127 9.83 0.32 -3.59
N GLN A 128 9.30 1.41 -4.17
CA GLN A 128 8.11 1.32 -5.02
C GLN A 128 8.46 0.73 -6.38
N VAL A 129 9.57 1.19 -6.98
CA VAL A 129 10.10 0.63 -8.24
C VAL A 129 10.38 -0.85 -8.10
N ARG A 130 11.11 -1.27 -7.05
CA ARG A 130 11.43 -2.67 -6.79
C ARG A 130 10.18 -3.55 -6.83
N LEU A 131 9.22 -3.27 -5.94
CA LEU A 131 8.00 -4.09 -5.85
C LEU A 131 7.20 -4.11 -7.15
N LEU A 132 7.07 -2.97 -7.83
CA LEU A 132 6.30 -2.87 -9.08
C LEU A 132 7.02 -3.50 -10.29
N SER A 133 8.34 -3.58 -10.25
CA SER A 133 9.16 -4.28 -11.25
C SER A 133 9.17 -5.81 -11.08
N GLY A 134 8.73 -6.32 -9.91
CA GLY A 134 8.74 -7.75 -9.62
C GLY A 134 9.85 -8.20 -8.67
N HIS A 135 10.56 -7.26 -8.06
CA HIS A 135 11.71 -7.52 -7.20
C HIS A 135 11.49 -7.00 -5.77
N ASP A 136 12.19 -7.57 -4.81
CA ASP A 136 12.18 -7.16 -3.40
C ASP A 136 13.60 -7.20 -2.82
N GLN A 137 13.91 -8.19 -1.98
CA GLN A 137 15.20 -8.35 -1.31
C GLN A 137 16.24 -9.10 -2.16
N ASP A 138 15.87 -9.55 -3.35
CA ASP A 138 16.75 -10.25 -4.30
C ASP A 138 17.75 -9.30 -5.00
N ILE A 139 17.50 -7.99 -4.93
CA ILE A 139 18.40 -6.96 -5.44
C ILE A 139 19.02 -6.21 -4.24
N PRO A 140 20.35 -6.14 -4.12
CA PRO A 140 21.01 -5.36 -3.07
C PRO A 140 20.60 -3.88 -3.05
N CYS A 141 20.64 -3.25 -1.88
CA CYS A 141 20.46 -1.79 -1.77
C CYS A 141 21.52 -1.05 -2.59
N GLY A 142 21.11 -0.01 -3.33
CA GLY A 142 21.96 0.73 -4.25
C GLY A 142 22.02 0.16 -5.67
N GLU A 143 21.49 -1.04 -5.90
CA GLU A 143 21.49 -1.71 -7.21
C GLU A 143 20.13 -1.63 -7.95
N CYS A 144 19.22 -0.75 -7.50
CA CYS A 144 17.99 -0.50 -8.25
C CYS A 144 18.30 0.29 -9.53
N THR A 145 18.12 -0.32 -10.70
CA THR A 145 18.51 0.26 -11.98
C THR A 145 17.36 0.94 -12.72
N ARG A 146 17.71 1.72 -13.75
CA ARG A 146 16.75 2.33 -14.66
C ARG A 146 15.87 1.30 -15.37
N ASP A 147 16.42 0.14 -15.73
CA ASP A 147 15.66 -0.94 -16.38
C ASP A 147 14.51 -1.46 -15.50
N LEU A 148 14.69 -1.44 -14.16
CA LEU A 148 13.62 -1.78 -13.22
C LEU A 148 12.53 -0.71 -13.19
N LEU A 149 12.88 0.58 -13.30
CA LEU A 149 11.89 1.65 -13.46
C LEU A 149 11.06 1.44 -14.72
N ASP A 150 11.70 1.18 -15.86
CA ASP A 150 11.02 0.96 -17.13
C ASP A 150 10.16 -0.32 -17.07
N THR A 151 10.59 -1.34 -16.34
CA THR A 151 9.81 -2.55 -16.06
C THR A 151 8.60 -2.27 -15.19
N ALA A 152 8.76 -1.50 -14.10
CA ALA A 152 7.66 -1.09 -13.23
C ALA A 152 6.59 -0.29 -13.98
N GLN A 153 7.01 0.65 -14.84
CA GLN A 153 6.10 1.41 -15.70
C GLN A 153 5.33 0.48 -16.65
N ARG A 154 6.01 -0.39 -17.40
CA ARG A 154 5.35 -1.38 -18.29
C ARG A 154 4.38 -2.29 -17.55
N ASN A 155 4.74 -2.77 -16.36
CA ASN A 155 3.86 -3.59 -15.53
C ASN A 155 2.58 -2.83 -15.16
N ILE A 156 2.70 -1.56 -14.74
CA ILE A 156 1.55 -0.68 -14.49
C ILE A 156 0.70 -0.51 -15.74
N GLU A 157 1.31 -0.29 -16.90
CA GLU A 157 0.58 -0.06 -18.15
C GLU A 157 -0.26 -1.26 -18.57
N ASN A 158 0.33 -2.45 -18.47
CA ASN A 158 -0.24 -3.68 -19.02
C ASN A 158 -1.21 -4.38 -18.08
N HIS A 159 -1.00 -4.28 -16.76
CA HIS A 159 -1.71 -5.15 -15.80
C HIS A 159 -2.55 -4.40 -14.76
N PHE A 160 -2.27 -3.13 -14.48
CA PHE A 160 -2.95 -2.40 -13.42
C PHE A 160 -4.19 -1.72 -13.95
N ALA A 161 -5.33 -2.07 -13.35
CA ALA A 161 -6.58 -1.32 -13.56
C ALA A 161 -6.38 0.13 -13.11
N VAL A 162 -5.83 0.32 -11.92
CA VAL A 162 -5.50 1.63 -11.36
C VAL A 162 -4.23 1.55 -10.52
N ALA A 163 -3.26 2.41 -10.83
CA ALA A 163 -2.17 2.79 -9.95
C ALA A 163 -2.50 4.17 -9.37
N GLY A 164 -3.15 4.19 -8.20
CA GLY A 164 -3.64 5.41 -7.57
C GLY A 164 -2.60 6.10 -6.71
N LEU A 165 -2.97 7.24 -6.11
CA LEU A 165 -2.11 8.04 -5.25
C LEU A 165 -2.70 8.12 -3.84
N THR A 166 -1.85 7.93 -2.83
CA THR A 166 -2.23 8.01 -1.41
C THR A 166 -2.78 9.39 -1.05
N GLU A 167 -2.20 10.43 -1.62
CA GLU A 167 -2.55 11.85 -1.44
C GLU A 167 -3.91 12.19 -2.05
N ARG A 168 -4.35 11.38 -3.02
CA ARG A 168 -5.63 11.49 -3.73
C ARG A 168 -6.46 10.23 -3.53
N PHE A 169 -6.56 9.79 -2.26
CA PHE A 169 -7.13 8.49 -1.91
C PHE A 169 -8.60 8.33 -2.35
N ASP A 170 -9.43 9.37 -2.16
CA ASP A 170 -10.86 9.32 -2.53
C ASP A 170 -11.04 9.13 -4.04
N GLU A 171 -10.33 9.93 -4.83
CA GLU A 171 -10.31 9.83 -6.29
C GLU A 171 -9.76 8.46 -6.72
N SER A 172 -8.69 7.98 -6.08
CA SER A 172 -8.09 6.68 -6.37
C SER A 172 -9.08 5.53 -6.11
N LEU A 173 -9.76 5.56 -4.98
CA LEU A 173 -10.73 4.53 -4.61
C LEU A 173 -11.96 4.54 -5.51
N VAL A 174 -12.45 5.73 -5.88
CA VAL A 174 -13.58 5.88 -6.80
C VAL A 174 -13.19 5.41 -8.20
N LEU A 175 -12.01 5.79 -8.70
CA LEU A 175 -11.53 5.35 -9.99
C LEU A 175 -11.34 3.82 -10.03
N MET A 176 -10.82 3.21 -8.96
CA MET A 176 -10.78 1.75 -8.82
C MET A 176 -12.17 1.13 -8.92
N ALA A 177 -13.16 1.72 -8.23
CA ALA A 177 -14.53 1.22 -8.26
C ALA A 177 -15.18 1.31 -9.66
N ILE A 178 -14.82 2.34 -10.44
CA ILE A 178 -15.29 2.52 -11.82
C ILE A 178 -14.60 1.50 -12.74
N GLU A 179 -13.27 1.49 -12.77
CA GLU A 179 -12.47 0.66 -13.69
C GLU A 179 -12.59 -0.84 -13.40
N LEU A 180 -12.97 -1.23 -12.17
CA LEU A 180 -13.24 -2.63 -11.80
C LEU A 180 -14.73 -2.99 -11.82
N GLY A 181 -15.63 -2.05 -12.17
CA GLY A 181 -17.07 -2.30 -12.25
C GLY A 181 -17.70 -2.69 -10.91
N TRP A 182 -17.32 -2.03 -9.82
CA TRP A 182 -17.94 -2.26 -8.51
C TRP A 182 -19.36 -1.69 -8.46
N ASN A 183 -20.32 -2.58 -8.17
CA ASN A 183 -21.76 -2.26 -8.07
C ASN A 183 -22.17 -1.72 -6.68
N TRP A 184 -21.22 -1.31 -5.86
CA TRP A 184 -21.45 -0.79 -4.52
C TRP A 184 -20.56 0.45 -4.29
N THR A 185 -20.97 1.31 -3.36
CA THR A 185 -20.20 2.50 -2.99
C THR A 185 -19.22 2.14 -1.87
N PRO A 186 -17.90 2.19 -2.12
CA PRO A 186 -16.92 1.97 -1.07
C PRO A 186 -17.00 3.05 0.00
N TYR A 187 -16.61 2.70 1.23
CA TYR A 187 -16.51 3.62 2.36
C TYR A 187 -15.42 3.13 3.31
N TYR A 188 -14.83 4.04 4.07
CA TYR A 188 -13.65 3.73 4.87
C TYR A 188 -13.51 4.61 6.11
N LEU A 189 -12.64 4.16 7.01
CA LEU A 189 -12.12 4.96 8.11
C LEU A 189 -10.67 5.27 7.83
N ASN A 190 -10.28 6.52 8.02
CA ASN A 190 -8.88 6.90 8.06
C ASN A 190 -8.17 6.13 9.18
N ARG A 191 -7.19 5.29 8.82
CA ARG A 191 -6.37 4.52 9.77
C ARG A 191 -4.92 4.97 9.69
N ASN A 192 -4.27 5.03 10.84
CA ASN A 192 -2.85 5.40 10.98
C ASN A 192 -2.48 6.80 10.45
N VAL A 193 -3.43 7.72 10.36
CA VAL A 193 -3.13 9.15 10.16
C VAL A 193 -2.32 9.60 11.36
N THR A 194 -1.07 9.98 11.12
CA THR A 194 -0.20 10.49 12.18
C THR A 194 -0.37 11.99 12.18
N LYS A 195 -0.92 12.54 13.27
CA LYS A 195 -1.28 13.97 13.37
C LYS A 195 -0.04 14.87 13.40
N ASP A 196 1.08 14.37 13.91
CA ASP A 196 2.30 15.16 14.16
C ASP A 196 3.44 14.86 13.16
N LYS A 197 3.12 14.49 11.92
CA LYS A 197 4.14 14.31 10.87
C LYS A 197 4.35 15.64 10.14
N PRO A 198 5.60 16.06 9.89
CA PRO A 198 5.87 17.13 8.94
C PRO A 198 5.29 16.73 7.58
N VAL A 199 4.47 17.61 6.99
CA VAL A 199 4.04 17.48 5.59
C VAL A 199 5.28 17.65 4.70
N ALA A 200 5.29 17.18 3.45
CA ALA A 200 6.45 17.32 2.55
C ALA A 200 7.04 18.76 2.52
N LYS A 201 6.17 19.78 2.58
CA LYS A 201 6.54 21.21 2.63
C LYS A 201 7.20 21.67 3.94
N GLN A 202 7.26 20.81 4.95
CA GLN A 202 7.84 21.04 6.28
C GLN A 202 9.04 20.11 6.52
N ILE A 203 9.44 19.30 5.54
CA ILE A 203 10.64 18.48 5.63
C ILE A 203 11.84 19.41 5.48
N ASP A 204 12.80 19.27 6.40
CA ASP A 204 14.08 19.97 6.32
C ASP A 204 14.77 19.72 4.96
N PRO A 205 15.27 20.75 4.26
CA PRO A 205 15.87 20.60 2.92
C PRO A 205 17.02 19.57 2.86
N ILE A 206 17.81 19.44 3.94
CA ILE A 206 18.90 18.46 4.02
C ILE A 206 18.32 17.04 4.03
N VAL A 207 17.25 16.84 4.80
CA VAL A 207 16.54 15.57 4.88
C VAL A 207 15.89 15.22 3.53
N LEU A 208 15.23 16.19 2.88
CA LEU A 208 14.60 15.97 1.59
C LEU A 208 15.63 15.53 0.54
N LYS A 209 16.77 16.22 0.48
CA LYS A 209 17.87 15.87 -0.43
C LYS A 209 18.42 14.47 -0.18
N ALA A 210 18.57 14.06 1.08
CA ALA A 210 19.00 12.69 1.41
C ALA A 210 17.99 11.64 0.91
N ILE A 211 16.69 11.92 1.04
CA ILE A 211 15.64 11.03 0.53
C ILE A 211 15.66 10.97 -1.01
N GLU A 212 15.79 12.11 -1.68
CA GLU A 212 15.89 12.20 -3.14
C GLU A 212 17.09 11.42 -3.68
N GLN A 213 18.25 11.54 -3.04
CA GLN A 213 19.46 10.82 -3.42
C GLN A 213 19.33 9.30 -3.24
N ALA A 214 18.61 8.85 -2.20
CA ALA A 214 18.39 7.42 -1.95
C ALA A 214 17.23 6.82 -2.77
N ASN A 215 16.33 7.64 -3.31
CA ASN A 215 15.11 7.18 -3.99
C ASN A 215 14.85 7.85 -5.36
N PRO A 216 15.86 8.12 -6.21
CA PRO A 216 15.68 8.92 -7.41
C PRO A 216 14.66 8.33 -8.39
N LEU A 217 14.63 7.00 -8.53
CA LEU A 217 13.73 6.31 -9.45
C LEU A 217 12.30 6.24 -8.91
N ASP A 218 12.15 6.18 -7.59
CA ASP A 218 10.85 6.26 -6.90
C ASP A 218 10.18 7.63 -7.16
N PHE A 219 10.95 8.73 -7.19
CA PHE A 219 10.45 10.07 -7.53
C PHE A 219 9.98 10.12 -8.98
N GLU A 220 10.77 9.60 -9.90
CA GLU A 220 10.40 9.59 -11.32
C GLU A 220 9.19 8.69 -11.60
N LEU A 221 9.13 7.52 -10.99
CA LEU A 221 7.97 6.64 -11.05
C LEU A 221 6.72 7.34 -10.55
N TYR A 222 6.82 8.04 -9.42
CA TYR A 222 5.69 8.75 -8.82
C TYR A 222 5.17 9.87 -9.74
N GLU A 223 6.06 10.67 -10.32
CA GLU A 223 5.71 11.72 -11.28
C GLU A 223 5.03 11.14 -12.54
N TRP A 224 5.59 10.07 -13.09
CA TRP A 224 5.00 9.36 -14.23
C TRP A 224 3.62 8.78 -13.89
N ALA A 225 3.48 8.09 -12.76
CA ALA A 225 2.24 7.48 -12.32
C ALA A 225 1.17 8.54 -12.02
N SER A 226 1.58 9.70 -11.47
CA SER A 226 0.68 10.83 -11.22
C SER A 226 0.08 11.40 -12.50
N ARG A 227 0.90 11.56 -13.56
CA ARG A 227 0.40 11.98 -14.88
C ARG A 227 -0.55 10.95 -15.47
N ARG A 228 -0.20 9.66 -15.43
CA ARG A 228 -1.06 8.57 -15.90
C ARG A 228 -2.40 8.55 -15.15
N PHE A 229 -2.36 8.66 -13.83
CA PHE A 229 -3.54 8.71 -12.97
C PHE A 229 -4.46 9.87 -13.34
N GLN A 230 -3.90 11.08 -13.52
CA GLN A 230 -4.67 12.25 -13.93
C GLN A 230 -5.35 12.06 -15.30
N ILE A 231 -4.68 11.42 -16.26
CA ILE A 231 -5.27 11.11 -17.58
C ILE A 231 -6.43 10.13 -17.44
N GLN A 232 -6.28 9.07 -16.64
CA GLN A 232 -7.37 8.11 -16.40
C GLN A 232 -8.56 8.77 -15.69
N LEU A 233 -8.28 9.58 -14.67
CA LEU A 233 -9.30 10.30 -13.91
C LEU A 233 -10.11 11.24 -14.81
N ALA A 234 -9.44 12.05 -15.64
CA ALA A 234 -10.08 13.00 -16.54
C ALA A 234 -11.02 12.31 -17.55
N ARG A 235 -10.69 11.10 -18.01
CA ARG A 235 -11.57 10.31 -18.91
C ARG A 235 -12.88 9.86 -18.26
N ARG A 236 -12.93 9.83 -16.92
CA ARG A 236 -14.09 9.38 -16.12
C ARG A 236 -14.65 10.50 -15.23
N GLN A 237 -14.26 11.76 -15.46
CA GLN A 237 -14.51 12.85 -14.50
C GLN A 237 -15.97 12.96 -14.02
N PRO A 238 -17.00 12.91 -14.90
CA PRO A 238 -18.39 13.01 -14.44
C PRO A 238 -18.81 11.85 -13.52
N GLU A 239 -18.37 10.63 -13.81
CA GLU A 239 -18.64 9.44 -13.00
C GLU A 239 -17.91 9.49 -11.66
N VAL A 240 -16.66 9.98 -11.69
CA VAL A 240 -15.83 10.18 -10.50
C VAL A 240 -16.48 11.16 -9.56
N ASP A 241 -16.90 12.34 -10.04
CA ASP A 241 -17.50 13.39 -9.20
C ASP A 241 -18.79 12.89 -8.53
N ALA A 242 -19.64 12.19 -9.28
CA ALA A 242 -20.86 11.59 -8.77
C ALA A 242 -20.59 10.55 -7.67
N ARG A 243 -19.60 9.67 -7.88
CA ARG A 243 -19.23 8.63 -6.91
C ARG A 243 -18.48 9.19 -5.70
N ILE A 244 -17.72 10.28 -5.84
CA ILE A 244 -17.12 10.99 -4.69
C ILE A 244 -18.21 11.53 -3.77
N ALA A 245 -19.26 12.14 -4.32
CA ALA A 245 -20.39 12.61 -3.52
C ALA A 245 -21.10 11.46 -2.77
N GLN A 246 -21.21 10.27 -3.39
CA GLN A 246 -21.73 9.07 -2.73
C GLN A 246 -20.79 8.55 -1.62
N LEU A 247 -19.48 8.46 -1.91
CA LEU A 247 -18.44 8.07 -0.95
C LEU A 247 -18.45 8.97 0.29
N ASN A 248 -18.53 10.29 0.10
CA ASN A 248 -18.57 11.25 1.19
C ASN A 248 -19.80 11.07 2.09
N ARG A 249 -20.98 10.87 1.49
CA ARG A 249 -22.21 10.55 2.24
C ARG A 249 -22.08 9.25 3.03
N ALA A 250 -21.59 8.19 2.40
CA ALA A 250 -21.39 6.90 3.06
C ALA A 250 -20.37 7.00 4.22
N ASN A 251 -19.29 7.75 4.03
CA ASN A 251 -18.28 8.00 5.06
C ASN A 251 -18.84 8.79 6.26
N ILE A 252 -19.69 9.80 6.03
CA ILE A 252 -20.35 10.55 7.11
C ILE A 252 -21.19 9.63 7.99
N LEU A 253 -21.95 8.72 7.39
CA LEU A 253 -22.78 7.76 8.11
C LEU A 253 -21.94 6.71 8.85
N TYR A 254 -20.86 6.23 8.24
CA TYR A 254 -20.05 5.15 8.79
C TYR A 254 -19.04 5.59 9.86
N ARG A 255 -18.45 6.78 9.72
CA ARG A 255 -17.34 7.25 10.57
C ARG A 255 -17.64 7.19 12.09
N PRO A 256 -18.81 7.67 12.58
CA PRO A 256 -19.15 7.61 13.99
C PRO A 256 -19.16 6.17 14.52
N TRP A 257 -19.94 5.29 13.90
CA TRP A 257 -20.07 3.88 14.28
C TRP A 257 -18.75 3.11 14.17
N GLY A 258 -18.02 3.32 13.07
CA GLY A 258 -16.77 2.64 12.81
C GLY A 258 -15.67 3.01 13.81
N SER A 259 -15.59 4.30 14.20
CA SER A 259 -14.64 4.76 15.23
C SER A 259 -14.92 4.17 16.61
N LEU A 260 -16.20 4.05 16.97
CA LEU A 260 -16.63 3.42 18.22
C LEU A 260 -16.24 1.94 18.24
N ALA A 261 -16.54 1.21 17.15
CA ALA A 261 -16.21 -0.21 17.02
C ALA A 261 -14.70 -0.49 17.09
N GLU A 262 -13.87 0.33 16.42
CA GLU A 262 -12.41 0.22 16.50
C GLU A 262 -11.87 0.52 17.90
N THR A 263 -12.46 1.48 18.61
CA THR A 263 -12.08 1.80 20.00
C THR A 263 -12.37 0.63 20.94
N VAL A 264 -13.56 0.04 20.82
CA VAL A 264 -13.95 -1.16 21.59
C VAL A 264 -13.01 -2.33 21.28
N LYS A 265 -12.74 -2.59 20.00
CA LYS A 265 -11.83 -3.67 19.57
C LYS A 265 -10.41 -3.47 20.10
N ARG A 266 -9.89 -2.24 20.08
CA ARG A 266 -8.56 -1.91 20.61
C ARG A 266 -8.49 -2.15 22.11
N ASN A 267 -9.51 -1.74 22.85
CA ASN A 267 -9.60 -1.93 24.31
C ASN A 267 -9.72 -3.40 24.70
N LEU A 268 -10.44 -4.21 23.90
CA LEU A 268 -10.49 -5.66 24.09
C LEU A 268 -9.15 -6.32 23.80
N LYS A 269 -8.47 -5.92 22.71
CA LYS A 269 -7.15 -6.46 22.37
C LYS A 269 -6.09 -6.12 23.42
N SER A 270 -6.06 -4.89 23.94
CA SER A 270 -5.11 -4.51 25.00
C SER A 270 -5.37 -5.27 26.29
N ARG A 271 -6.63 -5.50 26.66
CA ARG A 271 -7.01 -6.33 27.83
C ARG A 271 -6.60 -7.80 27.68
N LEU A 272 -6.73 -8.36 26.48
CA LEU A 272 -6.31 -9.73 26.19
C LEU A 272 -4.79 -9.88 26.25
N VAL A 273 -4.03 -8.93 25.69
CA VAL A 273 -2.56 -8.92 25.77
C VAL A 273 -2.07 -8.71 27.21
N ALA A 274 -2.72 -7.83 27.98
CA ALA A 274 -2.39 -7.62 29.39
C ALA A 274 -2.65 -8.86 30.25
N ARG A 275 -3.71 -9.63 29.97
CA ARG A 275 -3.99 -10.92 30.65
C ARG A 275 -3.00 -12.01 30.26
N ALA A 276 -2.57 -12.07 29.01
CA ALA A 276 -1.56 -13.03 28.55
C ALA A 276 -0.15 -12.74 29.11
N GLY A 277 0.17 -11.46 29.38
CA GLY A 277 1.43 -11.06 30.00
C GLY A 277 1.45 -11.15 31.54
N ALA A 278 0.30 -11.30 32.19
CA ALA A 278 0.19 -11.47 33.65
C ALA A 278 0.12 -12.95 34.09
N SER A 279 0.24 -13.88 33.14
CA SER A 279 0.22 -15.34 33.36
C SER A 279 1.54 -16.03 32.98
N ALA A 280 2.60 -15.23 32.79
CA ALA A 280 4.00 -15.66 32.64
C ALA A 280 4.82 -15.05 33.79
#